data_AF-A0A0A8H087-F1
#
_entry.id   AF-A0A0A8H087-F1
#
_cell.length_a   1.000
_cell.length_b   1.000
_cell.length_c   1.000
_cell.angle_alpha   90.00
_cell.angle_beta   90.00
_cell.angle_gamma   90.00
#
_symmetry.space_group_name_H-M   'P 1'
#
loop_
_entity.id
_entity.type
_entity.pdbx_description
1 polymer ?
#
loop_
_entity_poly.entity_id
_entity_poly.type
_entity_poly.pdbx_seq_one_letter_code
_entity_poly.pdbx_strand_id
1 'polypeptide(L)'
;MSQLIEGFLGKSIDGKKSKMPAKLDFIQSATGLILALFMWVHMFFVSTILVSDDFFNSVVHFLELKFIIDSPMMSYITSFLAACVLIIFFVHAALAMRKFPINFRQYQLCRTHLKYMNHGDSSLWWVQAFTGFVMFFLGSAHLIFIVTNADKISADMSGDRVVNHFMWLFYLALLVCVELHGSIGLYRLCVKWGWFEGKDAKESRKKLKKAKWFISIFFLVLGLLSLAAFIKIGLNNYENNSVAQIVKTYDGAKYEYAI
;
A
#
# COMPACT_ATOMS: atom_id res chain seq x y z
N MET A 1 15.28 -12.69 34.98
CA MET A 1 16.06 -13.96 34.99
C MET A 1 15.71 -14.88 33.81
N SER A 2 14.44 -15.16 33.53
CA SER A 2 14.02 -16.05 32.42
C SER A 2 14.60 -15.68 31.03
N GLN A 3 14.56 -14.39 30.64
CA GLN A 3 15.13 -13.94 29.36
C GLN A 3 16.66 -14.09 29.27
N LEU A 4 17.37 -13.95 30.39
CA LEU A 4 18.83 -14.14 30.43
C LEU A 4 19.19 -15.61 30.21
N ILE A 5 18.47 -16.53 30.88
CA ILE A 5 18.66 -17.97 30.73
C ILE A 5 18.40 -18.40 29.28
N GLU A 6 17.30 -17.94 28.68
CA GLU A 6 16.99 -18.21 27.28
C GLU A 6 18.04 -17.63 26.32
N GLY A 7 18.56 -16.43 26.61
CA GLY A 7 19.60 -15.79 25.81
C GLY A 7 20.93 -16.55 25.80
N PHE A 8 21.38 -17.07 26.94
CA PHE A 8 22.64 -17.83 27.04
C PHE A 8 22.51 -19.29 26.62
N LEU A 9 21.40 -19.95 26.95
CA LEU A 9 21.24 -21.40 26.77
C LEU A 9 20.37 -21.79 25.56
N GLY A 10 19.68 -20.83 24.94
CA GLY A 10 18.75 -21.08 23.83
C GLY A 10 17.49 -21.85 24.22
N LYS A 11 17.22 -22.03 25.52
CA LYS A 11 16.07 -22.76 26.08
C LYS A 11 15.52 -22.03 27.30
N SER A 12 14.22 -22.19 27.54
CA SER A 12 13.57 -21.68 28.75
C SER A 12 14.07 -22.39 30.00
N ILE A 13 13.69 -21.87 31.18
CA ILE A 13 13.96 -22.48 32.49
C ILE A 13 13.49 -23.94 32.54
N ASP A 14 12.37 -24.26 31.90
CA ASP A 14 11.81 -25.61 31.81
C ASP A 14 12.45 -26.49 30.72
N GLY A 15 13.56 -26.06 30.12
CA GLY A 15 14.25 -26.79 29.05
C GLY A 15 13.54 -26.79 27.70
N LYS A 16 12.51 -25.95 27.50
CA LYS A 16 11.71 -25.90 26.27
C LYS A 16 12.23 -24.83 25.30
N LYS A 17 11.94 -24.99 24.01
CA LYS A 17 12.22 -23.94 23.00
C LYS A 17 11.24 -22.78 23.14
N SER A 18 11.71 -21.59 22.81
CA SER A 18 10.88 -20.39 22.72
C SER A 18 9.71 -20.54 21.77
N LYS A 19 8.54 -20.03 22.17
CA LYS A 19 7.38 -19.89 21.27
C LYS A 19 7.44 -18.60 20.44
N MET A 20 8.43 -17.74 20.66
CA MET A 20 8.54 -16.44 19.98
C MET A 20 8.63 -16.57 18.44
N PRO A 21 9.42 -17.48 17.85
CA PRO A 21 9.44 -17.64 16.39
C PRO A 21 8.06 -17.94 15.79
N ALA A 22 7.25 -18.77 16.44
CA ALA A 22 5.90 -19.10 15.99
C ALA A 22 4.96 -17.88 16.09
N LYS A 23 5.01 -17.14 17.21
CA LYS A 23 4.25 -15.90 17.37
C LYS A 23 4.59 -14.87 16.29
N LEU A 24 5.88 -14.69 16.00
CA LEU A 24 6.33 -13.72 15.01
C LEU A 24 5.97 -14.12 13.57
N ASP A 25 5.92 -15.41 13.24
CA ASP A 25 5.43 -15.86 11.92
C ASP A 25 3.92 -15.64 11.76
N PHE A 26 3.16 -15.87 12.83
CA PHE A 26 1.73 -15.59 12.87
C PHE A 26 1.44 -14.08 12.71
N ILE A 27 2.11 -13.21 13.48
CA ILE A 27 1.89 -11.75 13.40
C ILE A 27 2.29 -11.21 12.02
N GLN A 28 3.39 -11.71 11.43
CA GLN A 28 3.79 -11.31 10.07
C GLN A 28 2.70 -11.65 9.04
N SER A 29 2.07 -12.81 9.21
CA SER A 29 1.00 -13.31 8.35
C SER A 29 -0.30 -12.54 8.53
N ALA A 30 -0.68 -12.29 9.78
CA ALA A 30 -1.90 -11.58 10.13
C ALA A 30 -1.84 -10.12 9.67
N THR A 31 -0.75 -9.41 9.95
CA THR A 31 -0.57 -8.03 9.46
C THR A 31 -0.55 -7.95 7.94
N GLY A 32 0.09 -8.91 7.26
CA GLY A 32 0.06 -8.99 5.80
C GLY A 32 -1.35 -9.22 5.24
N LEU A 33 -2.15 -10.06 5.88
CA LEU A 33 -3.56 -10.27 5.51
C LEU A 33 -4.38 -8.99 5.69
N ILE A 34 -4.27 -8.35 6.84
CA ILE A 34 -5.01 -7.11 7.16
C ILE A 34 -4.69 -6.03 6.14
N LEU A 35 -3.40 -5.83 5.82
CA LEU A 35 -2.99 -4.83 4.83
C LEU A 35 -3.49 -5.17 3.42
N ALA A 36 -3.43 -6.44 2.99
CA ALA A 36 -3.93 -6.83 1.68
C ALA A 36 -5.45 -6.61 1.54
N LEU A 37 -6.22 -6.96 2.57
CA LEU A 37 -7.68 -6.72 2.58
C LEU A 37 -8.01 -5.23 2.67
N PHE A 38 -7.27 -4.47 3.49
CA PHE A 38 -7.36 -3.01 3.53
C PHE A 38 -7.13 -2.41 2.13
N MET A 39 -6.12 -2.89 1.40
CA MET A 39 -5.85 -2.40 0.05
C MET A 39 -6.99 -2.67 -0.92
N TRP A 40 -7.69 -3.81 -0.85
CA TRP A 40 -8.87 -4.04 -1.69
C TRP A 40 -9.99 -3.04 -1.37
N VAL A 41 -10.31 -2.86 -0.09
CA VAL A 41 -11.32 -1.88 0.35
C VAL A 41 -10.93 -0.46 -0.08
N HIS A 42 -9.66 -0.10 0.11
CA HIS A 42 -9.09 1.17 -0.32
C HIS A 42 -9.24 1.39 -1.83
N MET A 43 -8.87 0.41 -2.66
CA MET A 43 -8.98 0.52 -4.11
C MET A 43 -10.43 0.73 -4.56
N PHE A 44 -11.40 0.07 -3.93
CA PHE A 44 -12.82 0.31 -4.21
C PHE A 44 -13.24 1.73 -3.84
N PHE A 45 -12.91 2.20 -2.63
CA PHE A 45 -13.28 3.55 -2.19
C PHE A 45 -12.63 4.65 -3.03
N VAL A 46 -11.34 4.54 -3.33
CA VAL A 46 -10.66 5.54 -4.17
C VAL A 46 -11.19 5.52 -5.60
N SER A 47 -11.63 4.36 -6.11
CA SER A 47 -12.20 4.24 -7.46
C SER A 47 -13.61 4.80 -7.63
N THR A 48 -14.28 5.22 -6.55
CA THR A 48 -15.61 5.86 -6.62
C THR A 48 -15.59 7.14 -7.45
N ILE A 49 -14.41 7.75 -7.62
CA ILE A 49 -14.18 8.89 -8.54
C ILE A 49 -14.54 8.58 -10.00
N LEU A 50 -14.51 7.31 -10.40
CA LEU A 50 -14.92 6.90 -11.75
C LEU A 50 -16.43 7.05 -12.00
N VAL A 51 -17.23 7.16 -10.93
CA VAL A 51 -18.67 7.39 -11.02
C VAL A 51 -18.95 8.88 -11.16
N SER A 52 -18.48 9.69 -10.21
CA SER A 52 -18.52 11.16 -10.23
C SER A 52 -17.75 11.73 -9.03
N ASP A 53 -17.40 13.02 -9.13
CA ASP A 53 -16.77 13.78 -8.05
C ASP A 53 -17.65 13.83 -6.80
N ASP A 54 -18.96 14.05 -6.98
CA ASP A 54 -19.95 14.10 -5.90
C ASP A 54 -20.08 12.75 -5.18
N PHE A 55 -20.04 11.64 -5.92
CA PHE A 55 -20.10 10.31 -5.32
C PHE A 55 -18.86 10.00 -4.50
N PHE A 56 -17.67 10.33 -5.01
CA PHE A 56 -16.41 10.22 -4.26
C PHE A 56 -16.46 11.04 -2.97
N ASN A 57 -16.85 12.32 -3.07
CA ASN A 57 -16.95 13.21 -1.92
C ASN A 57 -17.97 12.69 -0.89
N SER A 58 -19.10 12.15 -1.34
CA SER A 58 -20.11 11.54 -0.47
C SER A 58 -19.58 10.32 0.29
N VAL A 59 -18.77 9.48 -0.36
CA VAL A 59 -18.10 8.35 0.28
C VAL A 59 -17.10 8.82 1.34
N VAL A 60 -16.32 9.86 1.05
CA VAL A 60 -15.41 10.46 2.05
C VAL A 60 -16.19 10.97 3.26
N HIS A 61 -17.27 11.73 3.02
CA HIS A 61 -18.12 12.27 4.10
C HIS A 61 -18.73 11.15 4.95
N PHE A 62 -19.14 10.04 4.33
CA PHE A 62 -19.64 8.87 5.04
C PHE A 62 -18.57 8.23 5.92
N LEU A 63 -17.36 8.02 5.40
CA LEU A 63 -16.24 7.43 6.15
C LEU A 63 -15.77 8.31 7.31
N GLU A 64 -15.90 9.62 7.16
CA GLU A 64 -15.62 10.61 8.21
C GLU A 64 -16.79 10.79 9.19
N LEU A 65 -17.91 10.08 9.03
CA LEU A 65 -19.09 10.21 9.89
C LEU A 65 -19.67 11.65 9.92
N LYS A 66 -19.47 12.43 8.86
CA LYS A 66 -19.99 13.81 8.74
C LYS A 66 -21.52 13.87 8.72
N PHE A 67 -22.21 12.75 8.48
CA PHE A 67 -23.66 12.64 8.59
C PHE A 67 -24.17 12.67 10.05
N ILE A 68 -23.32 12.42 11.04
CA ILE A 68 -23.66 12.52 12.47
C ILE A 68 -23.36 13.92 12.98
N ILE A 69 -22.16 14.43 12.65
CA ILE A 69 -21.67 15.74 13.07
C ILE A 69 -21.04 16.41 11.83
N ASP A 70 -21.69 17.44 11.30
CA ASP A 70 -21.17 18.20 10.17
C ASP A 70 -20.10 19.20 10.65
N SER A 71 -18.88 18.71 10.88
CA SER A 71 -17.73 19.49 11.34
C SER A 71 -16.47 19.11 10.59
N PRO A 72 -15.60 20.08 10.22
CA PRO A 72 -14.28 19.79 9.65
C PRO A 72 -13.42 18.87 10.52
N MET A 73 -13.64 18.87 11.84
CA MET A 73 -12.93 18.03 12.81
C MET A 73 -13.16 16.53 12.59
N MET A 74 -14.24 16.14 11.90
CA MET A 74 -14.54 14.75 11.59
C MET A 74 -13.50 14.11 10.64
N SER A 75 -12.74 14.91 9.91
CA SER A 75 -11.61 14.43 9.10
C SER A 75 -10.52 13.74 9.95
N TYR A 76 -10.45 14.01 11.26
CA TYR A 76 -9.54 13.30 12.17
C TYR A 76 -9.85 11.81 12.31
N ILE A 77 -11.06 11.35 11.96
CA ILE A 77 -11.36 9.92 11.89
C ILE A 77 -10.50 9.25 10.81
N THR A 78 -10.38 9.88 9.65
CA THR A 78 -9.49 9.42 8.58
C THR A 78 -8.02 9.45 9.03
N SER A 79 -7.58 10.51 9.71
CA SER A 79 -6.23 10.56 10.30
C SER A 79 -5.97 9.41 11.28
N PHE A 80 -6.91 9.14 12.18
CA PHE A 80 -6.80 8.07 13.16
C PHE A 80 -6.73 6.69 12.50
N LEU A 81 -7.63 6.41 11.55
CA LEU A 81 -7.63 5.16 10.79
C LEU A 81 -6.31 4.98 10.02
N ALA A 82 -5.86 6.02 9.33
CA ALA A 82 -4.58 6.00 8.60
C ALA A 82 -3.39 5.78 9.55
N ALA A 83 -3.41 6.34 10.76
CA ALA A 83 -2.38 6.12 11.77
C ALA A 83 -2.37 4.66 12.27
N CYS A 84 -3.54 4.04 12.47
CA CYS A 84 -3.64 2.62 12.78
C CYS A 84 -3.06 1.75 11.66
N VAL A 85 -3.40 2.05 10.40
CA VAL A 85 -2.85 1.35 9.23
C VAL A 85 -1.33 1.54 9.13
N LEU A 86 -0.81 2.73 9.42
CA LEU A 86 0.63 3.01 9.45
C LEU A 86 1.37 2.17 10.50
N ILE A 87 0.80 2.01 11.70
CA ILE A 87 1.36 1.14 12.73
C ILE A 87 1.40 -0.31 12.24
N ILE A 88 0.30 -0.81 11.66
CA ILE A 88 0.24 -2.17 11.11
C ILE A 88 1.25 -2.34 9.97
N PHE A 89 1.39 -1.33 9.10
CA PHE A 89 2.35 -1.30 8.01
C PHE A 89 3.80 -1.43 8.54
N PHE A 90 4.17 -0.67 9.58
CA PHE A 90 5.49 -0.77 10.18
C PHE A 90 5.73 -2.10 10.90
N VAL A 91 4.74 -2.62 11.63
CA VAL A 91 4.84 -3.96 12.25
C VAL A 91 5.03 -5.03 11.16
N HIS A 92 4.27 -4.95 10.07
CA HIS A 92 4.42 -5.85 8.93
C HIS A 92 5.82 -5.77 8.33
N ALA A 93 6.29 -4.56 8.02
CA ALA A 93 7.61 -4.31 7.43
C ALA A 93 8.74 -4.82 8.33
N ALA A 94 8.70 -4.53 9.63
CA ALA A 94 9.70 -4.97 10.60
C ALA A 94 9.78 -6.50 10.73
N LEU A 95 8.64 -7.19 10.64
CA LEU A 95 8.64 -8.66 10.67
C LEU A 95 9.06 -9.27 9.34
N ALA A 96 8.59 -8.70 8.22
CA ALA A 96 8.88 -9.18 6.87
C ALA A 96 10.34 -8.95 6.45
N MET A 97 10.98 -7.86 6.89
CA MET A 97 12.38 -7.55 6.54
C MET A 97 13.36 -8.64 6.97
N ARG A 98 13.02 -9.43 8.00
CA ARG A 98 13.83 -10.59 8.45
C ARG A 98 13.98 -11.67 7.38
N LYS A 99 13.18 -11.61 6.30
CA LYS A 99 13.22 -12.55 5.18
C LYS A 99 14.10 -12.07 4.03
N PHE A 100 14.66 -10.86 4.08
CA PHE A 100 15.52 -10.37 3.02
C PHE A 100 16.93 -11.00 3.05
N PRO A 101 17.60 -11.14 1.88
CA PRO A 101 19.02 -11.39 1.85
C PRO A 101 19.75 -10.24 2.55
N ILE A 102 20.46 -10.52 3.64
CA ILE A 102 21.01 -9.50 4.55
C ILE A 102 22.51 -9.23 4.31
N ASN A 103 23.13 -9.96 3.39
CA ASN A 103 24.52 -9.73 3.00
C ASN A 103 24.74 -10.02 1.51
N PHE A 104 25.89 -9.55 1.00
CA PHE A 104 26.25 -9.67 -0.41
C PHE A 104 26.24 -11.13 -0.89
N ARG A 105 26.76 -12.06 -0.08
CA ARG A 105 26.82 -13.48 -0.44
C ARG A 105 25.41 -14.08 -0.59
N GLN A 106 24.50 -13.79 0.34
CA GLN A 106 23.11 -14.22 0.27
C GLN A 106 22.39 -13.61 -0.93
N TYR A 107 22.62 -12.33 -1.22
CA TYR A 107 22.07 -11.67 -2.40
C TYR A 107 22.54 -12.36 -3.69
N GLN A 108 23.85 -12.56 -3.86
CA GLN A 108 24.41 -13.22 -5.04
C GLN A 108 23.84 -14.63 -5.22
N LEU A 109 23.83 -15.44 -4.16
CA LEU A 109 23.28 -16.80 -4.21
C LEU A 109 21.80 -16.82 -4.57
N CYS A 110 21.01 -15.95 -3.95
CA CYS A 110 19.58 -15.84 -4.23
C CYS A 110 19.34 -15.45 -5.69
N ARG A 111 20.03 -14.41 -6.19
CA ARG A 111 19.91 -13.95 -7.58
C ARG A 111 20.29 -15.03 -8.59
N THR A 112 21.42 -15.71 -8.38
CA THR A 112 21.88 -16.78 -9.26
C THR A 112 20.89 -17.95 -9.25
N HIS A 113 20.42 -18.37 -8.08
CA HIS A 113 19.46 -19.47 -7.95
C HIS A 113 18.12 -19.16 -8.63
N LEU A 114 17.60 -17.93 -8.46
CA LEU A 114 16.36 -17.49 -9.12
C LEU A 114 16.49 -17.52 -10.65
N LYS A 115 17.61 -17.05 -11.19
CA LYS A 115 17.87 -17.05 -12.64
C LYS A 115 18.01 -18.46 -13.20
N TYR A 116 18.69 -19.34 -12.47
CA TYR A 116 18.94 -20.72 -12.90
C TYR A 116 17.69 -21.61 -12.83
N MET A 117 16.91 -21.52 -11.75
CA MET A 117 15.73 -22.36 -11.55
C MET A 117 14.57 -22.05 -12.50
N ASN A 118 14.49 -20.81 -12.99
CA ASN A 118 13.38 -20.31 -13.81
C ASN A 118 11.98 -20.70 -13.25
N HIS A 119 11.84 -20.66 -11.92
CA HIS A 119 10.63 -21.11 -11.22
C HIS A 119 9.75 -19.91 -10.85
N GLY A 120 8.48 -19.96 -11.26
CA GLY A 120 7.54 -18.85 -11.12
C GLY A 120 7.35 -18.36 -9.68
N ASP A 121 7.10 -19.26 -8.72
CA ASP A 121 6.79 -18.83 -7.36
C ASP A 121 8.03 -18.26 -6.64
N SER A 122 9.22 -18.78 -6.95
CA SER A 122 10.48 -18.24 -6.43
C SER A 122 10.75 -16.85 -7.00
N SER A 123 10.52 -16.67 -8.31
CA SER A 123 10.63 -15.35 -8.97
C SER A 123 9.62 -14.36 -8.40
N LEU A 124 8.38 -14.78 -8.17
CA LEU A 124 7.37 -13.94 -7.52
C LEU A 124 7.76 -13.56 -6.09
N TRP A 125 8.49 -14.41 -5.36
CA TRP A 125 9.02 -14.06 -4.03
C TRP A 125 10.03 -12.92 -4.11
N TRP A 126 10.88 -12.94 -5.13
CA TRP A 126 11.78 -11.83 -5.39
C TRP A 126 11.04 -10.53 -5.71
N VAL A 127 9.96 -10.60 -6.52
CA VAL A 127 9.09 -9.45 -6.79
C VAL A 127 8.53 -8.88 -5.50
N GLN A 128 8.02 -9.72 -4.59
CA GLN A 128 7.53 -9.26 -3.29
C GLN A 128 8.62 -8.59 -2.45
N ALA A 129 9.83 -9.14 -2.43
CA ALA A 129 10.93 -8.55 -1.68
C ALA A 129 11.28 -7.16 -2.22
N PHE A 130 11.37 -7.02 -3.53
CA PHE A 130 11.65 -5.75 -4.21
C PHE A 130 10.53 -4.72 -3.98
N THR A 131 9.26 -5.09 -4.25
CA THR A 131 8.14 -4.16 -4.06
C THR A 131 7.94 -3.79 -2.60
N GLY A 132 8.17 -4.72 -1.65
CA GLY A 132 8.13 -4.44 -0.22
C GLY A 132 9.19 -3.42 0.21
N PHE A 133 10.41 -3.54 -0.33
CA PHE A 133 11.47 -2.56 -0.10
C PHE A 133 11.11 -1.18 -0.65
N VAL A 134 10.61 -1.09 -1.89
CA VAL A 134 10.17 0.19 -2.48
C VAL A 134 9.03 0.82 -1.67
N MET A 135 8.04 0.02 -1.28
CA MET A 135 6.91 0.49 -0.47
C MET A 135 7.31 0.97 0.92
N PHE A 136 8.42 0.51 1.49
CA PHE A 136 8.91 1.04 2.77
C PHE A 136 9.08 2.56 2.70
N PHE A 137 9.48 3.11 1.55
CA PHE A 137 9.57 4.55 1.33
C PHE A 137 8.23 5.13 0.86
N LEU A 138 7.68 4.59 -0.24
CA LEU A 138 6.49 5.18 -0.87
C LEU A 138 5.23 5.04 -0.01
N GLY A 139 4.98 3.85 0.54
CA GLY A 139 3.83 3.59 1.40
C GLY A 139 3.87 4.42 2.69
N SER A 140 5.06 4.57 3.30
CA SER A 140 5.25 5.43 4.47
C SER A 140 4.93 6.89 4.15
N ALA A 141 5.49 7.43 3.06
CA ALA A 141 5.23 8.81 2.65
C ALA A 141 3.75 9.05 2.38
N HIS A 142 3.07 8.11 1.70
CA HIS A 142 1.64 8.19 1.43
C HIS A 142 0.82 8.21 2.73
N LEU A 143 1.06 7.27 3.64
CA LEU A 143 0.30 7.17 4.89
C LEU A 143 0.55 8.37 5.81
N ILE A 144 1.79 8.84 5.94
CA ILE A 144 2.12 10.03 6.73
C ILE A 144 1.41 11.27 6.16
N PHE A 145 1.35 11.41 4.84
CA PHE A 145 0.62 12.51 4.22
C PHE A 145 -0.88 12.46 4.58
N ILE A 146 -1.51 11.28 4.44
CA ILE A 146 -2.94 11.12 4.77
C ILE A 146 -3.22 11.36 6.25
N VAL A 147 -2.34 10.91 7.15
CA VAL A 147 -2.46 11.17 8.59
C VAL A 147 -2.45 12.68 8.89
N THR A 148 -1.59 13.44 8.21
CA THR A 148 -1.33 14.86 8.50
C THR A 148 -2.20 15.84 7.69
N ASN A 149 -2.90 15.37 6.65
CA ASN A 149 -3.70 16.20 5.74
C ASN A 149 -5.06 15.54 5.42
N ALA A 150 -5.68 14.88 6.41
CA ALA A 150 -6.95 14.18 6.21
C ALA A 150 -8.10 15.11 5.81
N ASP A 151 -8.04 16.37 6.22
CA ASP A 151 -8.96 17.44 5.81
C ASP A 151 -8.87 17.79 4.32
N LYS A 152 -7.83 17.33 3.61
CA LYS A 152 -7.57 17.60 2.18
C LYS A 152 -7.91 16.41 1.27
N ILE A 153 -8.94 15.66 1.65
CA ILE A 153 -9.43 14.50 0.90
C ILE A 153 -10.78 14.86 0.29
N SER A 154 -10.75 15.49 -0.88
CA SER A 154 -11.89 15.65 -1.78
C SER A 154 -11.46 15.31 -3.21
N ALA A 155 -12.40 15.15 -4.14
CA ALA A 155 -12.11 14.93 -5.56
C ALA A 155 -11.17 16.01 -6.10
N ASP A 156 -11.54 17.27 -5.84
CA ASP A 156 -10.81 18.47 -6.24
C ASP A 156 -9.39 18.55 -5.64
N MET A 157 -9.27 18.53 -4.30
CA MET A 157 -7.98 18.62 -3.62
C MET A 157 -7.07 17.41 -3.91
N SER A 158 -7.66 16.24 -4.17
CA SER A 158 -6.89 15.06 -4.57
C SER A 158 -6.40 15.17 -6.01
N GLY A 159 -7.20 15.70 -6.94
CA GLY A 159 -6.77 16.00 -8.31
C GLY A 159 -5.62 17.00 -8.33
N ASP A 160 -5.74 18.10 -7.58
CA ASP A 160 -4.69 19.09 -7.42
C ASP A 160 -3.40 18.48 -6.87
N ARG A 161 -3.50 17.64 -5.82
CA ARG A 161 -2.35 16.91 -5.29
C ARG A 161 -1.67 16.05 -6.35
N VAL A 162 -2.44 15.34 -7.17
CA VAL A 162 -1.93 14.43 -8.20
C VAL A 162 -1.14 15.17 -9.28
N VAL A 163 -1.63 16.34 -9.71
CA VAL A 163 -1.03 17.11 -10.82
C VAL A 163 -0.05 18.17 -10.32
N ASN A 164 -0.51 19.12 -9.51
CA ASN A 164 0.26 20.32 -9.12
C ASN A 164 1.47 19.99 -8.24
N HIS A 165 1.44 18.85 -7.54
CA HIS A 165 2.57 18.37 -6.73
C HIS A 165 3.33 17.20 -7.39
N PHE A 166 3.10 16.93 -8.68
CA PHE A 166 3.76 15.83 -9.42
C PHE A 166 3.57 14.45 -8.77
N MET A 167 2.51 14.25 -7.99
CA MET A 167 2.29 13.01 -7.25
C MET A 167 1.77 11.87 -8.12
N TRP A 168 1.37 12.12 -9.37
CA TRP A 168 0.93 11.07 -10.29
C TRP A 168 1.98 9.96 -10.49
N LEU A 169 3.27 10.32 -10.63
CA LEU A 169 4.34 9.34 -10.81
C LEU A 169 4.58 8.52 -9.53
N PHE A 170 4.51 9.21 -8.38
CA PHE A 170 4.56 8.58 -7.07
C PHE A 170 3.44 7.55 -6.90
N TYR A 171 2.20 7.91 -7.22
CA TYR A 171 1.04 7.02 -7.11
C TYR A 171 1.07 5.89 -8.14
N LEU A 172 1.58 6.13 -9.35
CA LEU A 172 1.75 5.07 -10.35
C LEU A 172 2.74 4.01 -9.87
N ALA A 173 3.90 4.43 -9.35
CA ALA A 173 4.90 3.50 -8.80
C ALA A 173 4.36 2.75 -7.58
N LEU A 174 3.67 3.45 -6.67
CA LEU A 174 3.06 2.85 -5.49
C LEU A 174 1.97 1.84 -5.88
N LEU A 175 1.08 2.18 -6.83
CA LEU A 175 0.02 1.31 -7.34
C LEU A 175 0.58 -0.02 -7.84
N VAL A 176 1.58 0.02 -8.72
CA VAL A 176 2.21 -1.19 -9.25
C VAL A 176 2.87 -2.01 -8.13
N CYS A 177 3.58 -1.35 -7.22
CA CYS A 177 4.28 -2.04 -6.14
C CYS A 177 3.30 -2.71 -5.16
N VAL A 178 2.29 -1.98 -4.70
CA VAL A 178 1.34 -2.47 -3.68
C VAL A 178 0.43 -3.55 -4.24
N GLU A 179 -0.05 -3.42 -5.48
CA GLU A 179 -0.93 -4.41 -6.07
C GLU A 179 -0.18 -5.74 -6.31
N LEU A 180 1.03 -5.68 -6.87
CA LEU A 180 1.85 -6.87 -7.03
C LEU A 180 2.23 -7.46 -5.66
N HIS A 181 2.63 -6.64 -4.70
CA HIS A 181 3.01 -7.12 -3.38
C HIS A 181 1.85 -7.82 -2.66
N GLY A 182 0.68 -7.19 -2.65
CA GLY A 182 -0.53 -7.64 -1.96
C GLY A 182 -1.12 -8.89 -2.58
N SER A 183 -1.40 -8.88 -3.89
CA SER A 183 -1.98 -10.03 -4.59
C SER A 183 -1.08 -11.27 -4.52
N ILE A 184 0.23 -11.11 -4.75
CA ILE A 184 1.18 -12.22 -4.61
C ILE A 184 1.30 -12.67 -3.15
N GLY A 185 1.29 -11.73 -2.21
CA GLY A 185 1.33 -12.02 -0.78
C GLY A 185 0.15 -12.84 -0.32
N LEU A 186 -1.05 -12.46 -0.72
CA LEU A 186 -2.29 -13.17 -0.38
C LEU A 186 -2.30 -14.58 -0.99
N TYR A 187 -1.90 -14.74 -2.25
CA TYR A 187 -1.70 -16.05 -2.86
C TYR A 187 -0.78 -16.94 -2.03
N ARG A 188 0.40 -16.42 -1.66
CA ARG A 188 1.37 -17.19 -0.86
C ARG A 188 0.86 -17.46 0.53
N LEU A 189 0.08 -16.55 1.11
CA LEU A 189 -0.49 -16.72 2.43
C LEU A 189 -1.48 -17.88 2.45
N CYS A 190 -2.37 -17.95 1.45
CA CYS A 190 -3.31 -19.05 1.28
C CYS A 190 -2.60 -20.40 1.14
N VAL A 191 -1.51 -20.47 0.35
CA VAL A 191 -0.72 -21.69 0.17
C VAL A 191 0.12 -22.02 1.41
N LYS A 192 0.65 -21.01 2.13
CA LYS A 192 1.47 -21.22 3.34
C LYS A 192 0.66 -21.84 4.47
N TRP A 193 -0.58 -21.40 4.64
CA TRP A 193 -1.45 -21.85 5.72
C TRP A 193 -2.46 -22.93 5.30
N GLY A 194 -2.43 -23.33 4.03
CA GLY A 194 -3.26 -24.42 3.51
C GLY A 194 -4.78 -24.18 3.57
N TRP A 195 -5.23 -22.93 3.72
CA TRP A 195 -6.64 -22.59 4.00
C TRP A 195 -7.64 -23.14 2.96
N PHE A 196 -7.20 -23.33 1.71
CA PHE A 196 -8.05 -23.76 0.61
C PHE A 196 -7.59 -25.06 -0.04
N GLU A 197 -6.71 -25.85 0.58
CA GLU A 197 -6.14 -27.06 -0.05
C GLU A 197 -7.20 -28.11 -0.40
N GLY A 198 -8.19 -28.31 0.48
CA GLY A 198 -9.26 -29.28 0.26
C GLY A 198 -8.72 -30.70 0.04
N LYS A 199 -9.37 -31.45 -0.85
CA LYS A 199 -8.97 -32.83 -1.20
C LYS A 199 -7.82 -32.91 -2.21
N ASP A 200 -7.60 -31.86 -3.00
CA ASP A 200 -6.54 -31.79 -4.01
C ASP A 200 -5.84 -30.42 -3.96
N ALA A 201 -4.72 -30.40 -3.22
CA ALA A 201 -3.90 -29.21 -3.05
C ALA A 201 -3.27 -28.71 -4.36
N LYS A 202 -3.01 -29.60 -5.34
CA LYS A 202 -2.43 -29.19 -6.63
C LYS A 202 -3.44 -28.43 -7.45
N GLU A 203 -4.68 -28.91 -7.48
CA GLU A 203 -5.76 -28.25 -8.20
C GLU A 203 -6.15 -26.92 -7.53
N SER A 204 -6.24 -26.90 -6.20
CA SER A 204 -6.44 -25.65 -5.44
C SER A 204 -5.36 -24.61 -5.74
N ARG A 205 -4.08 -25.01 -5.72
CA ARG A 205 -2.96 -24.11 -6.02
C ARG A 205 -3.05 -23.52 -7.44
N LYS A 206 -3.47 -24.30 -8.45
CA LYS A 206 -3.66 -23.79 -9.81
C LYS A 206 -4.75 -22.71 -9.85
N LYS A 207 -5.88 -22.93 -9.15
CA LYS A 207 -6.97 -21.96 -9.04
C LYS A 207 -6.50 -20.68 -8.35
N LEU A 208 -5.77 -20.80 -7.24
CA LEU A 208 -5.19 -19.65 -6.53
C LEU A 208 -4.20 -18.85 -7.40
N LYS A 209 -3.39 -19.53 -8.24
CA LYS A 209 -2.51 -18.86 -9.20
C LYS A 209 -3.27 -18.04 -10.25
N LYS A 210 -4.37 -18.58 -10.78
CA LYS A 210 -5.26 -17.87 -11.72
C LYS A 210 -5.93 -16.68 -11.04
N ALA A 211 -6.54 -16.91 -9.87
CA ALA A 211 -7.21 -15.88 -9.09
C ALA A 211 -6.27 -14.71 -8.76
N LYS A 212 -5.03 -15.00 -8.34
CA LYS A 212 -4.00 -14.00 -8.11
C LYS A 212 -3.84 -13.05 -9.30
N TRP A 213 -3.66 -13.58 -10.51
CA TRP A 213 -3.45 -12.75 -11.70
C TRP A 213 -4.69 -12.00 -12.13
N PHE A 214 -5.87 -12.62 -12.03
CA PHE A 214 -7.13 -11.94 -12.30
C PHE A 214 -7.31 -10.72 -11.38
N ILE A 215 -7.09 -10.91 -10.08
CA ILE A 215 -7.17 -9.85 -9.06
C ILE A 215 -6.13 -8.75 -9.36
N SER A 216 -4.87 -9.12 -9.65
CA SER A 216 -3.83 -8.15 -10.01
C SER A 216 -4.22 -7.29 -11.21
N ILE A 217 -4.69 -7.92 -12.29
CA ILE A 217 -5.07 -7.20 -13.52
C ILE A 217 -6.27 -6.28 -13.24
N PHE A 218 -7.29 -6.80 -12.53
CA PHE A 218 -8.48 -6.03 -12.18
C PHE A 218 -8.13 -4.76 -11.40
N PHE A 219 -7.39 -4.87 -10.31
CA PHE A 219 -7.05 -3.71 -9.49
C PHE A 219 -6.02 -2.77 -10.14
N LEU A 220 -5.10 -3.28 -10.98
CA LEU A 220 -4.23 -2.42 -11.78
C LEU A 220 -5.03 -1.59 -12.77
N VAL A 221 -5.96 -2.20 -13.52
CA VAL A 221 -6.82 -1.47 -14.46
C VAL A 221 -7.68 -0.46 -13.72
N LEU A 222 -8.35 -0.87 -12.64
CA LEU A 222 -9.18 0.01 -11.81
C LEU A 222 -8.36 1.19 -11.26
N GLY A 223 -7.16 0.92 -10.75
CA GLY A 223 -6.26 1.94 -10.20
C GLY A 223 -5.73 2.91 -11.25
N LEU A 224 -5.37 2.42 -12.44
CA LEU A 224 -4.93 3.26 -13.55
C LEU A 224 -6.05 4.18 -14.04
N LEU A 225 -7.27 3.66 -14.17
CA LEU A 225 -8.44 4.48 -14.53
C LEU A 225 -8.73 5.54 -13.46
N SER A 226 -8.66 5.16 -12.19
CA SER A 226 -8.90 6.09 -11.07
C SER A 226 -7.84 7.19 -11.02
N LEU A 227 -6.57 6.83 -11.22
CA LEU A 227 -5.47 7.81 -11.31
C LEU A 227 -5.65 8.75 -12.51
N ALA A 228 -6.07 8.23 -13.67
CA ALA A 228 -6.36 9.04 -14.84
C ALA A 228 -7.52 10.03 -14.58
N ALA A 229 -8.55 9.63 -13.81
CA ALA A 229 -9.62 10.52 -13.41
C ALA A 229 -9.12 11.68 -12.53
N PHE A 230 -8.27 11.39 -11.53
CA PHE A 230 -7.66 12.46 -10.71
C PHE A 230 -6.73 13.36 -11.51
N ILE A 231 -5.96 12.82 -12.46
CA ILE A 231 -5.13 13.63 -13.37
C ILE A 231 -6.01 14.58 -14.18
N LYS A 232 -7.14 14.09 -14.72
CA LYS A 232 -8.08 14.92 -15.49
C LYS A 232 -8.62 16.08 -14.65
N ILE A 233 -9.03 15.80 -13.41
CA ILE A 233 -9.51 16.85 -12.47
C ILE A 233 -8.40 17.86 -12.21
N GLY A 234 -7.20 17.41 -11.83
CA GLY A 234 -6.08 18.30 -11.54
C GLY A 234 -5.62 19.15 -12.74
N LEU A 235 -5.69 18.63 -13.96
CA LEU A 235 -5.39 19.41 -15.18
C LEU A 235 -6.45 20.48 -15.43
N ASN A 236 -7.73 20.15 -15.29
CA ASN A 236 -8.82 21.14 -15.40
C ASN A 236 -8.66 22.26 -14.37
N ASN A 237 -8.30 21.91 -13.13
CA ASN A 237 -8.06 22.87 -12.07
C ASN A 237 -6.86 23.77 -12.37
N TYR A 238 -5.77 23.19 -12.86
CA TYR A 238 -4.59 23.93 -13.28
C TYR A 238 -4.92 24.93 -14.39
N GLU A 239 -5.66 24.51 -15.41
CA GLU A 239 -6.10 25.39 -16.51
C GLU A 239 -6.96 26.53 -15.98
N ASN A 240 -7.99 26.23 -15.18
CA ASN A 240 -8.89 27.25 -14.62
C ASN A 240 -8.15 28.25 -13.71
N ASN A 241 -7.23 27.78 -12.87
CA ASN A 241 -6.42 28.63 -12.00
C ASN A 241 -5.38 29.44 -12.79
N SER A 242 -4.81 28.88 -13.85
CA SER A 242 -3.88 29.60 -14.74
C SER A 242 -4.59 30.69 -15.55
N VAL A 243 -5.85 30.49 -15.92
CA VAL A 243 -6.71 31.51 -16.55
C VAL A 243 -7.05 32.63 -15.54
N ALA A 244 -7.23 32.29 -14.26
CA ALA A 244 -7.41 33.28 -13.19
C ALA A 244 -6.11 34.05 -12.85
N GLN A 245 -4.94 33.47 -13.11
CA GLN A 245 -3.61 34.04 -12.85
C GLN A 245 -3.01 34.77 -14.09
N ILE A 246 -3.79 35.06 -15.15
CA ILE A 246 -3.30 35.80 -16.31
C ILE A 246 -2.99 37.26 -15.91
N VAL A 247 -1.73 37.51 -15.56
CA VAL A 247 -1.12 38.84 -15.53
C VAL A 247 0.14 38.86 -16.38
N LYS A 248 0.10 39.75 -17.37
CA LYS A 248 1.17 40.57 -17.96
C LYS A 248 2.62 40.17 -17.65
N THR A 249 3.30 39.72 -18.72
CA THR A 249 4.73 39.92 -19.04
C THR A 249 5.77 39.66 -17.95
N TYR A 250 6.56 38.61 -18.18
CA TYR A 250 7.78 38.26 -17.44
C TYR A 250 9.01 38.98 -18.04
N ASP A 251 9.72 39.79 -17.25
CA ASP A 251 11.03 40.39 -17.63
C ASP A 251 12.23 39.80 -16.88
N GLY A 252 12.01 38.80 -16.03
CA GLY A 252 13.08 38.11 -15.30
C GLY A 252 13.42 38.65 -13.91
N ALA A 253 12.86 39.78 -13.43
CA ALA A 253 13.24 40.34 -12.13
C ALA A 253 12.12 40.86 -11.21
N LYS A 254 10.89 41.05 -11.68
CA LYS A 254 9.79 41.58 -10.83
C LYS A 254 8.52 40.74 -10.93
N TYR A 255 7.91 40.51 -9.77
CA TYR A 255 6.60 39.88 -9.64
C TYR A 255 5.58 40.98 -9.37
N GLU A 256 4.66 41.22 -10.30
CA GLU A 256 3.43 41.97 -10.02
C GLU A 256 2.27 40.97 -10.08
N TYR A 257 1.61 40.76 -8.94
CA TYR A 257 0.37 40.00 -8.88
C TYR A 257 -0.78 40.98 -9.16
N ALA A 258 -1.75 40.60 -10.00
CA ALA A 258 -3.03 41.31 -9.99
C ALA A 258 -3.69 41.00 -8.65
N ILE A 259 -4.11 42.06 -7.97
CA ILE A 259 -5.05 41.96 -6.87
C ILE A 259 -6.42 41.61 -7.46
#